data_AF-A0A3M6HSD4-F1
#
_entry.id   AF-A0A3M6HSD4-F1
#
_cell.length_a   1.000
_cell.length_b   1.000
_cell.length_c   1.000
_cell.angle_alpha   90.00
_cell.angle_beta   90.00
_cell.angle_gamma   90.00
#
_symmetry.space_group_name_H-M   'P 1'
#
loop_
_entity.id
_entity.type
_entity.pdbx_description
1 polymer ?
#
loop_
_entity_poly.entity_id
_entity_poly.type
_entity_poly.pdbx_seq_one_letter_code
_entity_poly.pdbx_strand_id
1 'polypeptide(L)'
;MATAQLGRPFNFPDPRSVTVGNPTFLASRELVVSLYNQSNTDTAVSNYCQRAKEWFIDTALAIGWSNALETGNGLGILLHLQLNIPQFQPRNDLLLGD
;
A
#
# COMPACT_ATOMS: atom_id res chain seq x y z
N MET A 1 34.09 -6.77 12.10
CA MET A 1 33.15 -5.97 11.28
C MET A 1 31.75 -6.39 11.72
N ALA A 2 31.08 -5.64 12.59
CA ALA A 2 29.76 -6.02 13.07
C ALA A 2 28.75 -5.85 11.94
N THR A 3 28.22 -6.96 11.41
CA THR A 3 27.05 -6.94 10.53
C THR A 3 25.92 -6.33 11.34
N ALA A 4 25.54 -5.09 11.01
CA ALA A 4 24.33 -4.47 11.50
C ALA A 4 23.21 -5.51 11.38
N GLN A 5 22.54 -5.81 12.49
CA GLN A 5 21.42 -6.74 12.53
C GLN A 5 20.40 -6.25 11.51
N LEU A 6 20.43 -6.82 10.30
CA LEU A 6 19.36 -6.73 9.33
C LEU A 6 18.20 -7.48 9.95
N GLY A 7 17.46 -6.78 10.82
CA GLY A 7 16.10 -7.16 11.16
C GLY A 7 15.37 -7.50 9.87
N ARG A 8 14.44 -8.46 9.93
CA ARG A 8 13.71 -8.99 8.77
C ARG A 8 13.46 -7.90 7.72
N PRO A 9 13.68 -8.18 6.42
CA PRO A 9 13.41 -7.21 5.36
C PRO A 9 12.02 -6.64 5.55
N PHE A 10 11.90 -5.32 5.44
CA PHE A 10 10.61 -4.67 5.51
C PHE A 10 9.81 -5.13 4.28
N ASN A 11 8.60 -5.60 4.53
CA ASN A 11 7.69 -6.01 3.46
C ASN A 11 6.80 -4.84 3.10
N PHE A 12 6.67 -4.60 1.80
CA PHE A 12 5.71 -3.62 1.29
C PHE A 12 4.28 -4.11 1.60
N PRO A 13 3.35 -3.25 2.04
CA PRO A 13 1.98 -3.65 2.30
C PRO A 13 1.28 -4.16 1.03
N ASP A 14 0.70 -5.35 1.11
CA ASP A 14 -0.02 -5.98 0.00
C ASP A 14 -1.50 -5.58 0.03
N PRO A 15 -2.11 -5.18 -1.10
CA PRO A 15 -3.53 -4.81 -1.14
C PRO A 15 -4.46 -5.96 -0.74
N ARG A 16 -4.03 -7.23 -0.81
CA ARG A 16 -4.81 -8.38 -0.33
C ARG A 16 -4.82 -8.50 1.19
N SER A 17 -4.00 -7.71 1.89
CA SER A 17 -3.97 -7.68 3.36
C SER A 17 -5.10 -6.83 3.95
N VAL A 18 -5.75 -5.97 3.15
CA VAL A 18 -6.92 -5.18 3.57
C VAL A 18 -8.22 -5.90 3.21
N THR A 19 -9.30 -5.58 3.93
CA THR A 19 -10.61 -6.22 3.74
C THR A 19 -11.63 -5.23 3.20
N VAL A 20 -12.77 -5.73 2.72
CA VAL A 20 -13.88 -4.87 2.25
C VAL A 20 -14.31 -3.86 3.33
N GLY A 21 -14.34 -4.27 4.60
CA GLY A 21 -14.73 -3.41 5.73
C GLY A 21 -13.65 -2.43 6.18
N ASN A 22 -12.40 -2.66 5.79
CA ASN A 22 -11.28 -1.76 6.09
C ASN A 22 -10.28 -1.80 4.93
N PRO A 23 -10.54 -1.02 3.86
CA PRO A 23 -9.74 -1.04 2.63
C PRO A 23 -8.48 -0.16 2.72
N THR A 24 -8.11 0.31 3.91
CA THR A 24 -7.01 1.25 4.10
C THR A 24 -5.84 0.62 4.83
N PHE A 25 -4.64 1.09 4.51
CA PHE A 25 -3.44 0.76 5.24
C PHE A 25 -2.60 2.02 5.45
N LEU A 26 -2.26 2.32 6.71
CA LEU A 26 -1.40 3.46 7.03
C LEU A 26 0.05 2.99 7.11
N ALA A 27 0.85 3.35 6.12
CA ALA A 27 2.30 3.16 6.16
C ALA A 27 2.97 4.32 6.90
N SER A 28 3.52 4.04 8.09
CA SER A 28 4.25 5.03 8.88
C SER A 28 5.48 5.57 8.14
N ARG A 29 5.87 6.81 8.43
CA ARG A 29 7.08 7.45 7.86
C ARG A 29 8.35 6.61 7.96
N GLU A 30 8.52 5.88 9.07
CA GLU A 30 9.69 5.01 9.31
C GLU A 30 9.70 3.81 8.37
N LEU A 31 8.53 3.23 8.11
CA LEU A 31 8.35 2.12 7.16
C LEU A 31 8.68 2.58 5.74
N VAL A 32 8.20 3.77 5.35
CA VAL A 32 8.46 4.36 4.02
C VAL A 32 9.97 4.56 3.81
N VAL A 33 10.66 5.18 4.76
CA VAL A 33 12.12 5.41 4.69
C VAL A 33 12.87 4.08 4.63
N SER A 34 12.48 3.12 5.48
CA SER A 34 13.16 1.82 5.53
C SER A 34 13.02 1.03 4.22
N LEU A 35 11.81 1.00 3.65
CA LEU A 35 11.53 0.33 2.36
C LEU A 35 12.28 1.01 1.20
N TYR A 36 12.31 2.34 1.19
CA TYR A 36 13.03 3.10 0.20
C TYR A 36 14.54 2.80 0.27
N ASN A 37 15.13 2.82 1.46
CA ASN A 37 16.56 2.53 1.66
C ASN A 37 16.93 1.08 1.36
N GLN A 38 16.00 0.13 1.58
CA GLN A 38 16.18 -1.27 1.23
C GLN A 38 16.24 -1.48 -0.30
N SER A 39 15.48 -0.68 -1.06
CA SER A 39 15.44 -0.77 -2.52
C SER A 39 16.47 0.13 -3.21
N ASN A 40 16.90 1.20 -2.54
CA ASN A 40 17.77 2.23 -3.07
C ASN A 40 18.95 2.46 -2.11
N THR A 41 19.94 1.56 -2.15
CA THR A 41 21.10 1.61 -1.26
C THR A 41 22.07 2.76 -1.59
N ASP A 42 22.16 3.17 -2.85
CA ASP A 42 23.04 4.25 -3.31
C ASP A 42 22.52 5.65 -2.94
N THR A 43 21.19 5.83 -2.98
CA THR A 43 20.52 7.10 -2.70
C THR A 43 19.73 7.06 -1.40
N ALA A 44 20.25 6.35 -0.40
CA ALA A 44 19.61 6.18 0.90
C ALA A 44 19.37 7.54 1.59
N VAL A 45 18.26 7.65 2.30
CA VAL A 45 17.84 8.87 3.00
C VAL A 45 17.69 8.59 4.49
N SER A 46 18.09 9.56 5.32
CA SER A 46 17.95 9.45 6.78
C SER A 46 16.58 9.91 7.28
N ASN A 47 15.83 10.66 6.46
CA ASN A 47 14.59 11.31 6.86
C ASN A 47 13.46 11.04 5.86
N TYR A 48 12.23 11.18 6.34
CA TYR A 48 11.03 11.16 5.53
C TYR A 48 10.99 12.41 4.63
N CYS A 49 11.45 12.24 3.39
CA CYS A 49 11.64 13.30 2.41
C CYS A 49 10.77 13.07 1.17
N GLN A 50 10.60 14.10 0.35
CA GLN A 50 9.75 14.04 -0.85
C GLN A 50 10.10 12.86 -1.76
N ARG A 51 11.40 12.59 -1.98
CA ARG A 51 11.85 11.49 -2.83
C ARG A 51 11.39 10.11 -2.34
N ALA A 52 11.50 9.84 -1.04
CA ALA A 52 11.03 8.59 -0.46
C ALA A 52 9.49 8.48 -0.53
N LYS A 53 8.78 9.60 -0.40
CA LYS A 53 7.33 9.66 -0.55
C LYS A 53 6.89 9.33 -1.97
N GLU A 54 7.47 10.02 -2.95
CA GLU A 54 7.16 9.83 -4.38
C GLU A 54 7.44 8.38 -4.81
N TRP A 55 8.60 7.84 -4.43
CA TRP A 55 8.95 6.45 -4.70
C TRP A 55 7.94 5.46 -4.08
N PHE A 56 7.54 5.69 -2.83
CA PHE A 56 6.60 4.79 -2.15
C PHE A 56 5.20 4.84 -2.77
N ILE A 57 4.71 6.03 -3.13
CA ILE A 57 3.43 6.22 -3.80
C ILE A 57 3.43 5.48 -5.14
N ASP A 58 4.47 5.69 -5.96
CA ASP A 58 4.62 5.03 -7.26
C ASP A 58 4.65 3.50 -7.11
N THR A 59 5.45 3.01 -6.17
CA THR A 59 5.56 1.58 -5.85
C THR A 59 4.23 0.99 -5.40
N ALA A 60 3.47 1.70 -4.56
CA ALA A 60 2.17 1.22 -4.10
C ALA A 60 1.16 1.09 -5.26
N LEU A 61 1.11 2.07 -6.15
CA LEU A 61 0.25 2.03 -7.32
C LEU A 61 0.66 0.89 -8.27
N ALA A 62 1.96 0.68 -8.47
CA ALA A 62 2.49 -0.41 -9.29
C ALA A 62 2.14 -1.81 -8.75
N ILE A 63 2.07 -1.96 -7.41
CA ILE A 63 1.66 -3.20 -6.74
C ILE A 63 0.15 -3.46 -6.89
N GLY A 64 -0.65 -2.43 -7.17
CA GLY A 64 -2.09 -2.54 -7.37
C GLY A 64 -2.94 -1.91 -6.27
N TRP A 65 -2.36 -1.06 -5.42
CA TRP A 65 -3.17 -0.16 -4.60
C TRP A 65 -3.92 0.82 -5.49
N SER A 66 -5.19 1.10 -5.18
CA SER A 66 -6.00 2.01 -6.00
C SER A 66 -5.65 3.46 -5.77
N ASN A 67 -5.19 3.81 -4.56
CA ASN A 67 -4.76 5.16 -4.23
C ASN A 67 -3.70 5.13 -3.12
N ALA A 68 -2.81 6.12 -3.14
CA ALA A 68 -1.76 6.32 -2.14
C ALA A 68 -1.58 7.83 -1.90
N LEU A 69 -1.83 8.28 -0.68
CA LEU A 69 -1.86 9.70 -0.32
C LEU A 69 -1.07 9.97 0.95
N GLU A 70 -0.29 11.04 0.99
CA GLU A 70 0.30 11.49 2.25
C GLU A 70 -0.79 11.95 3.22
N THR A 71 -0.66 11.60 4.50
CA THR A 71 -1.65 11.95 5.55
C THR A 71 -1.71 13.44 5.93
N GLY A 72 -0.97 14.31 5.23
CA GLY A 72 -0.94 15.77 5.44
C GLY A 72 -0.25 16.25 6.73
N ASN A 73 -0.08 15.38 7.71
CA ASN A 73 0.61 15.64 8.98
C ASN A 73 2.02 15.05 9.03
N GLY A 74 2.54 14.54 7.90
CA GLY A 74 3.87 13.93 7.82
C GLY A 74 4.05 12.64 8.64
N LEU A 75 2.96 12.02 9.10
CA LEU A 75 3.01 10.76 9.84
C LEU A 75 3.23 9.55 8.92
N GLY A 76 2.84 9.66 7.64
CA GLY A 76 3.03 8.58 6.68
C GLY A 76 2.21 8.73 5.41
N ILE A 77 1.97 7.58 4.76
CA ILE A 77 1.22 7.46 3.51
C ILE A 77 0.05 6.51 3.76
N LEU A 78 -1.15 7.00 3.52
CA LEU A 78 -2.38 6.22 3.54
C LEU A 78 -2.58 5.57 2.18
N LEU A 79 -2.59 4.25 2.18
CA LEU A 79 -2.94 3.42 1.04
C LEU A 79 -4.43 3.09 1.12
N HIS A 80 -5.09 3.06 -0.03
CA HIS A 80 -6.50 2.75 -0.15
C HIS A 80 -6.76 1.81 -1.33
N LEU A 81 -7.55 0.77 -1.09
CA LEU A 81 -7.99 -0.18 -2.10
C LEU A 81 -9.46 0.06 -2.45
N GLN A 82 -9.75 0.41 -3.69
CA GLN A 82 -11.11 0.51 -4.18
C GLN A 82 -11.54 -0.84 -4.75
N LEU A 83 -12.44 -1.53 -4.04
CA LEU A 83 -12.99 -2.79 -4.51
C LEU A 83 -14.21 -2.52 -5.39
N ASN A 84 -14.10 -2.86 -6.67
CA ASN A 84 -15.24 -2.83 -7.56
C ASN A 84 -16.03 -4.13 -7.41
N ILE A 85 -17.00 -4.15 -6.49
CA ILE A 85 -17.86 -5.32 -6.26
C ILE A 85 -18.84 -5.40 -7.44
N PRO A 86 -18.77 -6.43 -8.31
CA PRO A 86 -19.78 -6.59 -9.34
C PRO A 86 -21.13 -6.79 -8.64
N GLN A 87 -22.09 -5.90 -8.91
CA GLN A 87 -23.45 -6.05 -8.38
C GLN A 87 -24.02 -7.38 -8.88
N PHE A 88 -24.40 -8.25 -7.95
CA PHE A 88 -25.15 -9.45 -8.27
C PHE A 88 -26.50 -9.04 -8.87
N GLN A 89 -26.71 -9.34 -10.16
CA GLN A 89 -28.01 -9.20 -10.80
C GLN A 89 -28.78 -10.50 -10.58
N PRO A 90 -29.87 -10.50 -9.77
CA PRO A 90 -30.71 -11.68 -9.66
C PRO A 90 -31.30 -12.00 -11.03
N ARG A 91 -31.01 -13.21 -11.51
CA ARG A 91 -31.50 -13.70 -12.80
C ARG A 91 -32.99 -14.02 -12.65
N ASN A 92 -33.87 -13.11 -13.07
CA ASN A 92 -35.32 -13.23 -12.99
C ASN A 92 -35.95 -14.21 -14.01
N ASP A 93 -35.18 -15.16 -14.54
CA ASP A 93 -35.56 -16.01 -15.70
C ASP A 93 -36.21 -17.36 -15.33
N LEU A 94 -36.84 -17.48 -14.15
CA LEU A 94 -37.45 -18.76 -13.71
C LEU A 94 -38.93 -18.65 -13.34
N LEU A 95 -39.64 -17.62 -13.80
CA LEU A 95 -41.09 -17.50 -13.65
C LEU A 95 -41.81 -17.54 -15.01
N LEU A 96 -41.69 -18.63 -15.75
CA LEU A 96 -42.71 -19.02 -16.73
C LEU A 96 -42.63 -20.52 -17.04
N GLY A 97 -43.35 -21.31 -16.26
CA GLY A 97 -43.66 -22.70 -16.54
C GLY A 97 -45.03 -22.97 -15.92
N ASP A 98 -46.07 -22.55 -16.64
CA ASP A 98 -47.46 -22.95 -16.44
C ASP A 98 -47.64 -24.41 -16.91
#